data_AF-A0A4Y2MHH2-F1
#
_entry.id   AF-A0A4Y2MHH2-F1
#
_cell.length_a   1.000
_cell.length_b   1.000
_cell.length_c   1.000
_cell.angle_alpha   90.00
_cell.angle_beta   90.00
_cell.angle_gamma   90.00
#
_symmetry.space_group_name_H-M   'P 1'
#
loop_
_entity.id
_entity.type
_entity.pdbx_description
1 polymer ?
#
loop_
_entity_poly.entity_id
_entity_poly.type
_entity_poly.pdbx_seq_one_letter_code
_entity_poly.pdbx_strand_id
1 'polypeptide(L)'
;MFLLIVDAHSRWLEVYLMKVTTTKKTIECLRDSFARFGVPRVLVSDNVSQLTSYEFQRFKQSNGITHKTSAPFKPSSNGQTESYVPTLKQSLRAMQKYEGSIQQKLSIFWLQYRKAPNATTTHSPAMLFLKREIRTRIDLLLPELKLRVQERIRKGVFDFRDRKFDIGDKVAVRICRAANSK
;
A
#
# COMPACT_ATOMS: atom_id res chain seq x y z
N MET A 1 -4.51 -12.66 -18.57
CA MET A 1 -3.38 -12.90 -17.64
C MET A 1 -3.14 -11.64 -16.82
N PHE A 2 -2.56 -11.75 -15.62
CA PHE A 2 -2.10 -10.58 -14.86
C PHE A 2 -0.59 -10.67 -14.61
N LEU A 3 0.11 -9.54 -14.73
CA LEU A 3 1.47 -9.35 -14.23
C LEU A 3 1.38 -8.57 -12.93
N LEU A 4 1.90 -9.15 -11.85
CA LEU A 4 1.94 -8.53 -10.54
C LEU A 4 3.36 -8.03 -10.29
N ILE A 5 3.49 -6.78 -9.86
CA ILE A 5 4.74 -6.18 -9.41
C ILE A 5 4.53 -5.75 -7.97
N VAL A 6 5.41 -6.21 -7.08
CA VAL A 6 5.32 -5.93 -5.65
C VAL A 6 6.61 -5.30 -5.19
N ASP A 7 6.51 -4.16 -4.50
CA ASP A 7 7.63 -3.61 -3.75
C ASP A 7 7.82 -4.40 -2.45
N ALA A 8 9.03 -4.93 -2.25
CA ALA A 8 9.33 -5.83 -1.13
C ALA A 8 9.24 -5.14 0.24
N HIS A 9 9.50 -3.83 0.30
CA HIS A 9 9.51 -3.08 1.55
C HIS A 9 8.11 -2.59 1.93
N SER A 10 7.51 -1.76 1.08
CA SER A 10 6.20 -1.14 1.34
C SER A 10 5.01 -2.06 1.08
N ARG A 11 5.24 -3.20 0.43
CA ARG A 11 4.18 -4.08 -0.08
C ARG A 11 3.25 -3.36 -1.06
N TRP A 12 3.78 -2.37 -1.79
CA TRP A 12 3.06 -1.70 -2.84
C TRP A 12 2.84 -2.65 -4.02
N LEU A 13 1.58 -2.90 -4.36
CA LEU A 13 1.17 -3.84 -5.40
C LEU A 13 0.66 -3.09 -6.64
N GLU A 14 1.28 -3.36 -7.79
CA GLU A 14 0.81 -2.97 -9.12
C GLU A 14 0.37 -4.21 -9.90
N VAL A 15 -0.75 -4.11 -10.62
CA VAL A 15 -1.34 -5.23 -11.35
C VAL A 15 -1.63 -4.82 -12.80
N TYR A 16 -0.93 -5.45 -13.74
CA TYR A 16 -1.11 -5.19 -15.16
C TYR A 16 -1.95 -6.28 -15.80
N LEU A 17 -3.05 -5.90 -16.46
CA LEU A 17 -3.83 -6.83 -17.28
C LEU A 17 -3.10 -7.05 -18.62
N MET A 18 -2.69 -8.29 -18.87
CA MET A 18 -2.01 -8.69 -20.10
C MET A 18 -2.90 -9.62 -20.91
N LYS A 19 -3.13 -9.25 -22.18
CA LYS A 19 -3.77 -10.12 -23.18
C LYS A 19 -2.80 -11.19 -23.69
N VAL A 20 -1.52 -10.84 -23.81
CA VAL A 20 -0.45 -11.70 -24.33
C VAL A 20 0.75 -11.66 -23.40
N THR A 21 1.34 -12.81 -23.10
CA THR A 21 2.48 -12.99 -22.18
C THR A 21 3.81 -13.11 -22.92
N THR A 22 4.14 -12.11 -23.75
CA THR A 22 5.44 -12.02 -24.42
C THR A 22 6.43 -11.19 -23.60
N THR A 23 7.73 -11.41 -23.82
CA THR A 23 8.80 -10.59 -23.23
C THR A 23 8.58 -9.11 -23.51
N LYS A 24 8.33 -8.74 -24.78
CA LYS A 24 8.11 -7.35 -25.19
C LYS A 24 6.99 -6.67 -24.39
N LYS A 25 5.84 -7.34 -24.24
CA LYS A 25 4.72 -6.80 -23.46
C LYS A 25 5.05 -6.70 -21.97
N THR A 26 5.82 -7.64 -21.43
CA THR A 26 6.30 -7.59 -20.04
C THR A 26 7.23 -6.39 -19.83
N ILE A 27 8.16 -6.15 -20.76
CA ILE A 27 9.06 -4.98 -20.72
C ILE A 27 8.27 -3.68 -20.83
N GLU A 28 7.24 -3.60 -21.68
CA GLU A 28 6.36 -2.43 -21.78
C GLU A 28 5.68 -2.12 -20.43
N CYS A 29 5.12 -3.13 -19.75
CA CYS A 29 4.53 -2.95 -18.43
C CYS A 29 5.57 -2.54 -17.37
N LEU A 30 6.78 -3.11 -17.42
CA LEU A 30 7.86 -2.73 -16.51
C LEU A 30 8.33 -1.28 -16.76
N ARG A 31 8.43 -0.85 -18.01
CA ARG A 31 8.76 0.54 -18.36
C ARG A 31 7.72 1.52 -17.82
N ASP A 32 6.43 1.20 -17.95
CA ASP A 32 5.36 2.01 -17.36
C ASP A 32 5.49 2.10 -15.83
N SER A 33 5.76 0.98 -15.16
CA SER A 33 5.98 0.97 -13.71
C SER A 33 7.19 1.82 -13.31
N PHE A 34 8.31 1.64 -14.02
CA PHE A 34 9.56 2.35 -13.72
C PHE A 34 9.46 3.84 -14.04
N ALA A 35 8.65 4.24 -15.02
CA ALA A 35 8.37 5.65 -15.28
C ALA A 35 7.61 6.32 -14.14
N ARG A 36 6.73 5.58 -13.44
CA ARG A 36 5.94 6.10 -12.32
C ARG A 36 6.68 6.11 -10.99
N PHE A 37 7.53 5.12 -10.76
CA PHE A 37 8.12 4.86 -9.43
C PHE A 37 9.65 4.90 -9.40
N GLY A 38 10.29 4.99 -10.56
CA GLY A 38 11.73 4.89 -10.72
C GLY A 38 12.20 3.47 -11.06
N VAL A 39 13.42 3.39 -11.57
CA VAL A 39 14.08 2.13 -11.92
C VAL A 39 14.59 1.43 -10.65
N PRO A 40 14.24 0.17 -10.39
CA PRO A 40 14.69 -0.55 -9.20
C PRO A 40 16.15 -0.99 -9.34
N ARG A 41 16.87 -1.06 -8.21
CA ARG A 41 18.24 -1.62 -8.18
C ARG A 41 18.25 -3.14 -8.39
N VAL A 42 17.27 -3.83 -7.81
CA VAL A 42 17.17 -5.28 -7.83
C VAL A 42 15.77 -5.68 -8.27
N LEU A 43 15.68 -6.58 -9.24
CA LEU A 43 14.44 -7.22 -9.63
C LEU A 43 14.52 -8.71 -9.28
N VAL A 44 13.52 -9.22 -8.57
CA VAL A 44 13.42 -10.64 -8.23
C VAL A 44 12.27 -11.24 -9.02
N SER A 45 12.52 -12.36 -9.69
CA SER A 45 11.47 -13.09 -10.42
C SER A 45 11.76 -14.59 -10.52
N ASP A 46 10.80 -15.34 -11.05
CA ASP A 46 11.02 -16.74 -11.42
C ASP A 46 11.83 -16.86 -12.71
N ASN A 47 12.35 -18.07 -12.94
CA ASN A 47 13.07 -18.49 -14.15
C ASN A 47 12.14 -18.73 -15.35
N VAL A 48 11.13 -17.87 -15.54
CA VAL A 48 10.23 -17.97 -16.68
C VAL A 48 10.91 -17.44 -17.95
N SER A 49 10.63 -18.07 -19.09
CA SER A 49 11.30 -17.79 -20.38
C SER A 49 11.19 -16.32 -20.81
N GLN A 50 10.10 -15.64 -20.44
CA GLN A 50 9.92 -14.22 -20.72
C GLN A 50 10.97 -13.35 -20.01
N LEU A 51 11.38 -13.73 -18.80
CA LEU A 51 12.29 -12.96 -17.94
C LEU A 51 13.76 -13.43 -18.07
N THR A 52 14.02 -14.48 -18.84
CA THR A 52 15.38 -14.96 -19.14
C THR A 52 15.81 -14.71 -20.59
N SER A 53 14.89 -14.29 -21.45
CA SER A 53 15.13 -13.97 -22.86
C SER A 53 16.18 -12.88 -23.08
N TYR A 54 16.83 -12.91 -24.25
CA TYR A 54 17.88 -11.96 -24.65
C TYR A 54 17.44 -10.50 -24.59
N GLU A 55 16.23 -10.21 -25.07
CA GLU A 55 15.64 -8.87 -25.03
C GLU A 55 15.51 -8.36 -23.59
N PHE A 56 15.09 -9.22 -22.67
CA PHE A 56 14.98 -8.88 -21.25
C PHE A 56 16.35 -8.65 -20.61
N GLN A 57 17.35 -9.45 -20.98
CA GLN A 57 18.71 -9.28 -20.51
C GLN A 57 19.31 -7.93 -20.93
N ARG A 58 19.12 -7.52 -22.20
CA ARG A 58 19.50 -6.18 -22.66
C ARG A 58 18.77 -5.09 -21.89
N PHE A 59 17.45 -5.24 -21.69
CA PHE A 59 16.65 -4.27 -20.95
C PHE A 59 17.11 -4.06 -19.51
N LYS A 60 17.43 -5.14 -18.77
CA LYS A 60 17.96 -4.99 -17.40
C LYS A 60 19.34 -4.36 -17.38
N GLN A 61 20.22 -4.73 -18.32
CA GLN A 61 21.58 -4.20 -18.40
C GLN A 61 21.58 -2.70 -18.73
N SER A 62 20.76 -2.27 -19.70
CA SER A 62 20.68 -0.86 -20.08
C SER A 62 20.14 0.05 -18.96
N ASN A 63 19.39 -0.54 -18.01
CA ASN A 63 18.84 0.17 -16.85
C ASN A 63 19.67 -0.05 -15.57
N GLY A 64 20.77 -0.80 -15.63
CA GLY A 64 21.60 -1.10 -14.45
C GLY A 64 20.89 -1.97 -13.39
N ILE A 65 19.91 -2.78 -13.79
CA ILE A 65 19.09 -3.59 -12.88
C ILE A 65 19.77 -4.93 -12.60
N THR A 66 19.98 -5.23 -11.32
CA THR A 66 20.43 -6.56 -10.89
C THR A 66 19.23 -7.51 -10.84
N HIS A 67 19.15 -8.42 -11.79
CA HIS A 67 18.07 -9.42 -11.83
C HIS A 67 18.48 -10.68 -11.08
N LYS A 68 17.79 -10.98 -9.99
CA LYS A 68 17.94 -12.22 -9.23
C LYS A 68 16.80 -13.16 -9.57
N THR A 69 17.12 -14.37 -9.98
CA THR A 69 16.11 -15.40 -10.21
C THR A 69 16.02 -16.34 -9.02
N SER A 70 14.79 -16.68 -8.64
CA SER A 70 14.56 -17.70 -7.62
C SER A 70 14.96 -19.06 -8.19
N ALA A 71 15.70 -19.85 -7.41
CA ALA A 71 15.98 -21.24 -7.77
C ALA A 71 14.65 -22.01 -7.90
N PRO A 72 14.56 -23.03 -8.78
CA PRO A 72 13.29 -23.70 -9.12
C PRO A 72 12.49 -24.34 -7.97
N PHE A 73 12.97 -24.29 -6.73
CA PHE A 73 12.37 -24.92 -5.54
C PHE A 73 12.47 -24.07 -4.27
N LYS A 74 12.73 -22.76 -4.37
CA LYS A 74 12.86 -21.86 -3.20
C LYS A 74 11.82 -20.73 -3.22
N PRO A 75 10.55 -21.02 -2.86
CA PRO A 75 9.43 -20.08 -2.96
C PRO A 75 9.54 -18.89 -1.98
N SER A 76 10.50 -18.87 -1.05
CA SER A 76 10.64 -17.77 -0.09
C SER A 76 10.86 -16.37 -0.71
N SER A 77 11.54 -16.28 -1.86
CA SER A 77 11.80 -14.99 -2.53
C SER A 77 10.61 -14.48 -3.34
N ASN A 78 9.91 -15.38 -4.05
CA ASN A 78 8.75 -15.04 -4.88
C ASN A 78 7.40 -15.19 -4.16
N GLY A 79 7.39 -15.84 -3.00
CA GLY A 79 6.21 -16.12 -2.19
C GLY A 79 5.49 -14.87 -1.72
N GLN A 80 6.18 -13.72 -1.67
CA GLN A 80 5.54 -12.44 -1.45
C GLN A 80 4.54 -12.13 -2.57
N THR A 81 4.95 -12.20 -3.83
CA THR A 81 4.06 -11.95 -4.97
C THR A 81 2.96 -13.01 -5.06
N GLU A 82 3.29 -14.27 -4.85
CA GLU A 82 2.32 -15.37 -4.87
C GLU A 82 1.23 -15.22 -3.80
N SER A 83 1.58 -14.73 -2.60
CA SER A 83 0.62 -14.51 -1.52
C SER A 83 -0.47 -13.49 -1.86
N TYR A 84 -0.20 -12.56 -2.78
CA TYR A 84 -1.18 -11.55 -3.21
C TYR A 84 -2.11 -12.02 -4.33
N VAL A 85 -1.75 -13.10 -5.05
CA VAL A 85 -2.59 -13.64 -6.13
C VAL A 85 -3.96 -14.10 -5.62
N PRO A 86 -4.08 -14.87 -4.51
CA PRO A 86 -5.37 -15.21 -3.92
C PRO A 86 -6.19 -13.99 -3.52
N THR A 87 -5.57 -12.99 -2.88
CA THR A 87 -6.24 -11.76 -2.45
C THR A 87 -6.83 -11.00 -3.62
N LEU A 88 -6.06 -10.85 -4.70
CA LEU A 88 -6.52 -10.21 -5.94
C LEU A 88 -7.69 -10.99 -6.55
N LYS A 89 -7.57 -12.32 -6.66
CA LYS A 89 -8.64 -13.18 -7.22
C LYS A 89 -9.92 -13.09 -6.37
N GLN A 90 -9.80 -13.13 -5.05
CA GLN A 90 -10.93 -13.03 -4.14
C GLN A 90 -11.62 -11.68 -4.26
N SER A 91 -10.86 -10.58 -4.33
CA SER A 91 -11.41 -9.25 -4.52
C SER A 91 -12.14 -9.11 -5.86
N LEU A 92 -11.56 -9.62 -6.95
CA LEU A 92 -12.20 -9.61 -8.27
C LEU A 92 -13.48 -10.46 -8.30
N ARG A 93 -13.49 -11.63 -7.64
CA ARG A 93 -14.69 -12.48 -7.50
C ARG A 93 -15.79 -11.78 -6.70
N ALA A 94 -15.44 -11.11 -5.60
CA ALA A 94 -16.40 -10.33 -4.82
C ALA A 94 -16.99 -9.18 -5.65
N MET A 95 -16.19 -8.57 -6.52
CA MET A 95 -16.62 -7.51 -7.42
C MET A 95 -17.28 -8.01 -8.72
N GLN A 96 -17.45 -9.32 -8.91
CA GLN A 96 -18.01 -9.88 -10.15
C GLN A 96 -19.47 -9.47 -10.36
N LYS A 97 -20.24 -9.36 -9.28
CA LYS A 97 -21.67 -8.97 -9.30
C LYS A 97 -21.90 -7.48 -9.63
N TYR A 98 -20.87 -6.65 -9.48
CA TYR A 98 -20.98 -5.21 -9.76
C TYR A 98 -20.64 -4.94 -11.23
N GLU A 99 -21.35 -3.99 -11.84
CA GLU A 99 -21.07 -3.54 -13.19
C GLU A 99 -19.73 -2.80 -13.28
N GLY A 100 -19.15 -2.79 -14.48
CA GLY A 100 -17.91 -2.06 -14.78
C GLY A 100 -16.80 -2.91 -15.39
N SER A 101 -15.84 -2.23 -16.00
CA SER A 101 -14.68 -2.87 -16.63
C SER A 101 -13.74 -3.47 -15.59
N ILE A 102 -12.94 -4.46 -15.99
CA ILE A 102 -11.95 -5.06 -15.09
C ILE A 102 -10.94 -4.01 -14.58
N GLN A 103 -10.62 -3.00 -15.38
CA GLN A 103 -9.74 -1.89 -15.00
C GLN A 103 -10.37 -1.00 -13.92
N GLN A 104 -11.68 -0.74 -13.99
CA GLN A 104 -12.39 -0.02 -12.93
C GLN A 104 -12.38 -0.81 -11.62
N LYS A 105 -12.63 -2.12 -11.69
CA LYS A 105 -12.58 -3.02 -10.52
C LYS A 105 -11.17 -3.06 -9.91
N LEU A 106 -10.13 -3.14 -10.74
CA LEU A 106 -8.73 -3.06 -10.28
C LEU A 106 -8.41 -1.72 -9.62
N SER A 107 -8.93 -0.61 -10.16
CA SER A 107 -8.72 0.72 -9.58
C SER A 107 -9.35 0.85 -8.20
N ILE A 108 -10.56 0.29 -8.01
CA ILE A 108 -11.23 0.22 -6.71
C ILE A 108 -10.43 -0.67 -5.75
N PHE A 109 -9.98 -1.84 -6.20
CA PHE A 109 -9.14 -2.73 -5.40
C PHE A 109 -7.87 -2.04 -4.91
N TRP A 110 -7.13 -1.37 -5.80
CA TRP A 110 -5.91 -0.65 -5.44
C TRP A 110 -6.16 0.41 -4.38
N LEU A 111 -7.24 1.19 -4.52
CA LEU A 111 -7.56 2.25 -3.58
C LEU A 111 -7.79 1.70 -2.17
N GLN A 112 -8.50 0.57 -2.05
CA GLN A 112 -8.77 -0.07 -0.77
C GLN A 112 -7.53 -0.77 -0.21
N TYR A 113 -6.83 -1.53 -1.05
CA TYR A 113 -5.62 -2.27 -0.67
C TYR A 113 -4.52 -1.35 -0.15
N ARG A 114 -4.26 -0.23 -0.85
CA ARG A 114 -3.20 0.72 -0.47
C ARG A 114 -3.49 1.45 0.83
N LYS A 115 -4.76 1.54 1.24
CA LYS A 115 -5.18 2.16 2.49
C LYS A 115 -5.20 1.17 3.66
N ALA A 116 -5.53 -0.09 3.41
CA ALA A 116 -5.62 -1.10 4.45
C ALA A 116 -4.23 -1.35 5.09
N PRO A 117 -4.13 -1.38 6.43
CA PRO A 117 -2.90 -1.78 7.10
C PRO A 117 -2.62 -3.26 6.82
N ASN A 118 -1.36 -3.60 6.57
CA ASN A 118 -0.94 -4.98 6.39
C ASN A 118 -0.45 -5.56 7.73
N ALA A 119 -0.84 -6.79 8.05
CA ALA A 119 -0.48 -7.46 9.30
C ALA A 119 1.04 -7.56 9.53
N THR A 120 1.82 -7.78 8.46
CA THR A 120 3.29 -7.90 8.58
C THR A 120 3.97 -6.56 8.84
N THR A 121 3.53 -5.49 8.17
CA THR A 121 4.19 -4.18 8.23
C THR A 121 3.56 -3.24 9.24
N THR A 122 2.40 -3.58 9.80
CA THR A 122 1.52 -2.77 10.68
C THR A 122 0.99 -1.47 10.06
N HIS A 123 1.68 -0.93 9.06
CA HIS A 123 1.31 0.25 8.29
C HIS A 123 0.71 -0.13 6.94
N SER A 124 -0.03 0.81 6.35
CA SER A 124 -0.58 0.65 5.00
C SER A 124 0.49 0.83 3.92
N PRO A 125 0.33 0.19 2.75
CA PRO A 125 1.27 0.36 1.64
C PRO A 125 1.45 1.82 1.21
N ALA A 126 0.37 2.61 1.23
CA ALA A 126 0.44 4.04 0.93
C ALA A 126 1.29 4.83 1.94
N MET A 127 1.18 4.52 3.23
CA MET A 127 2.01 5.16 4.25
C MET A 127 3.49 4.85 4.06
N LEU A 128 3.83 3.60 3.75
CA LEU A 128 5.24 3.21 3.59
C LEU A 128 5.86 3.75 2.30
N PHE A 129 5.10 3.69 1.20
CA PHE A 129 5.56 4.04 -0.14
C PHE A 129 5.48 5.55 -0.42
N LEU A 130 4.32 6.17 -0.18
CA LEU A 130 4.08 7.59 -0.46
C LEU A 130 4.38 8.51 0.75
N LYS A 131 4.69 7.93 1.92
CA LYS A 131 4.87 8.67 3.18
C LYS A 131 3.65 9.51 3.58
N ARG A 132 2.46 9.11 3.14
CA ARG A 132 1.18 9.77 3.45
C ARG A 132 0.01 8.80 3.43
N GLU A 133 -1.02 9.11 4.20
CA GLU A 133 -2.31 8.42 4.09
C GLU A 133 -3.05 8.88 2.83
N ILE A 134 -3.58 7.92 2.06
CA ILE A 134 -4.44 8.23 0.91
C ILE A 134 -5.88 8.45 1.36
N ARG A 135 -6.51 9.49 0.81
CA ARG A 135 -7.91 9.79 1.07
C ARG A 135 -8.82 8.90 0.23
N THR A 136 -9.83 8.29 0.85
CA THR A 136 -10.89 7.52 0.18
C THR A 136 -12.26 8.06 0.56
N ARG A 137 -13.31 7.60 -0.12
CA ARG A 137 -14.69 8.03 0.19
C ARG A 137 -15.10 7.69 1.64
N ILE A 138 -14.49 6.67 2.24
CA ILE A 138 -14.73 6.30 3.64
C ILE A 138 -14.27 7.41 4.59
N ASP A 139 -13.23 8.18 4.23
CA ASP A 139 -12.78 9.32 5.04
C ASP A 139 -13.77 10.48 5.04
N LEU A 140 -14.72 10.52 4.10
CA LEU A 140 -15.81 11.50 4.13
C LEU A 140 -16.85 11.16 5.20
N LEU A 141 -16.97 9.87 5.56
CA LEU A 141 -17.93 9.39 6.56
C LEU A 141 -17.39 9.54 7.98
N LEU A 142 -16.08 9.52 8.14
CA LEU A 142 -15.44 9.82 9.42
C LEU A 142 -15.43 11.35 9.57
N PRO A 143 -16.20 11.93 10.52
CA PRO A 143 -16.10 13.37 10.78
C PRO A 143 -14.64 13.68 11.05
N GLU A 144 -14.11 14.72 10.39
CA GLU A 144 -12.69 15.04 10.34
C GLU A 144 -12.16 15.40 11.75
N LEU A 145 -12.00 14.41 12.63
CA LEU A 145 -11.52 14.58 13.99
C LEU A 145 -10.12 15.16 13.95
N LYS A 146 -9.29 14.71 13.00
CA LYS A 146 -7.95 15.26 12.77
C LYS A 146 -7.99 16.74 12.37
N LEU A 147 -8.85 17.14 11.44
CA LEU A 147 -8.94 18.55 11.01
C LEU A 147 -9.62 19.43 12.06
N ARG A 148 -10.65 18.94 12.78
CA ARG A 148 -11.24 19.65 13.91
C ARG A 148 -10.24 19.84 15.06
N VAL A 149 -9.42 18.83 15.36
CA VAL A 149 -8.37 18.93 16.38
C VAL A 149 -7.27 19.88 15.92
N GLN A 150 -6.80 19.77 14.68
CA GLN A 150 -5.80 20.68 14.11
C GLN A 150 -6.32 22.12 14.02
N GLU A 151 -7.58 22.33 13.65
CA GLU A 151 -8.21 23.66 13.70
C GLU A 151 -8.32 24.19 15.12
N ARG A 152 -8.67 23.36 16.10
CA ARG A 152 -8.72 23.78 17.52
C ARG A 152 -7.34 24.16 18.05
N ILE A 153 -6.29 23.41 17.67
CA ILE A 153 -4.89 23.75 17.96
C ILE A 153 -4.52 25.06 17.26
N ARG A 154 -4.81 25.20 15.95
CA ARG A 154 -4.45 26.37 15.13
C ARG A 154 -5.20 27.64 15.53
N LYS A 155 -6.45 27.52 15.97
CA LYS A 155 -7.27 28.62 16.50
C LYS A 155 -6.90 28.97 17.95
N GLY A 156 -5.91 28.30 18.55
CA GLY A 156 -5.49 28.54 19.94
C GLY A 156 -6.60 28.26 20.96
N VAL A 157 -7.63 27.51 20.61
CA VAL A 157 -8.82 27.25 21.46
C VAL A 157 -8.52 26.20 22.54
N PHE A 158 -7.33 25.60 22.53
CA PHE A 158 -6.71 25.14 23.77
C PHE A 158 -6.24 26.37 24.55
N ASP A 159 -7.21 27.14 25.02
CA ASP A 159 -7.06 28.08 26.10
C ASP A 159 -6.66 27.21 27.30
N PHE A 160 -5.36 27.01 27.52
CA PHE A 160 -4.86 26.67 28.84
C PHE A 160 -5.16 27.89 29.68
N ARG A 161 -6.43 28.06 30.06
CA ARG A 161 -6.80 28.92 31.17
C ARG A 161 -6.08 28.29 32.33
N ASP A 162 -4.95 28.87 32.73
CA ASP A 162 -4.43 28.69 34.06
C ASP A 162 -5.58 29.07 34.99
N ARG A 163 -6.28 28.04 35.47
CA ARG A 163 -7.39 28.24 36.39
C ARG A 163 -6.75 28.70 37.68
N LYS A 164 -6.74 30.01 37.90
CA LYS A 164 -6.41 30.60 39.19
C LYS A 164 -7.60 30.33 40.11
N PHE A 165 -7.33 29.76 41.27
CA PHE A 165 -8.32 29.47 42.29
C PHE A 165 -7.98 30.27 43.53
N ASP A 166 -8.97 30.88 44.14
CA ASP A 166 -8.81 31.56 45.42
C ASP A 166 -9.21 30.64 46.58
N ILE A 167 -8.72 30.94 47.78
CA ILE A 167 -8.98 30.13 48.98
C ILE A 167 -10.48 30.18 49.29
N GLY A 168 -11.19 29.07 49.10
CA GLY A 168 -12.63 28.94 49.32
C GLY A 168 -13.43 28.45 48.11
N ASP A 169 -12.80 28.40 46.92
CA ASP A 169 -13.48 27.96 45.71
C ASP A 169 -13.80 26.46 45.71
N LYS A 170 -15.03 26.13 45.30
CA LYS A 170 -15.48 24.74 45.14
C LYS A 170 -14.99 24.19 43.79
N VAL A 171 -14.02 23.29 43.82
CA VAL A 171 -13.47 22.64 42.62
C VAL A 171 -13.87 21.17 42.53
N ALA A 172 -14.18 20.71 41.32
CA ALA A 172 -14.47 19.31 41.04
C ALA A 172 -13.19 18.57 40.60
N VAL A 173 -12.81 17.54 41.35
CA VAL A 173 -11.64 16.70 41.06
C VAL A 173 -12.09 15.43 40.35
N ARG A 174 -11.49 15.12 39.19
CA ARG A 174 -11.70 13.85 38.52
C ARG A 174 -10.70 12.83 39.06
N ILE A 175 -11.18 11.89 39.87
CA ILE A 175 -10.35 10.79 40.38
C ILE A 175 -10.28 9.70 39.31
N CYS A 176 -9.18 9.67 38.57
CA CYS A 176 -8.88 8.57 37.65
C CYS A 176 -8.24 7.42 38.44
N ARG A 177 -9.01 6.38 38.78
CA ARG A 177 -8.44 5.13 39.31
C ARG A 177 -7.79 4.39 38.14
N ALA A 178 -6.48 4.11 38.25
CA ALA A 178 -5.83 3.18 37.34
C ALA A 178 -6.55 1.84 37.43
N ALA A 179 -6.94 1.28 36.29
CA ALA A 179 -7.54 -0.05 36.25
C ALA A 179 -6.52 -1.04 36.79
N ASN A 180 -6.80 -1.61 37.96
CA ASN A 180 -6.02 -2.71 38.52
C ASN A 180 -6.00 -3.85 37.49
N SER A 181 -4.81 -4.17 37.01
CA SER A 181 -4.52 -5.44 36.35
C SER A 181 -4.82 -6.56 37.35
N LYS A 182 -5.72 -7.46 36.95
CA LYS A 182 -5.80 -8.85 37.41
C LYS A 182 -5.70 -9.73 36.19
#